data_AF-A0A6N6KCW8-F1
#
_entry.id   AF-A0A6N6KCW8-F1
#
_cell.length_a   1.000
_cell.length_b   1.000
_cell.length_c   1.000
_cell.angle_alpha   90.00
_cell.angle_beta   90.00
_cell.angle_gamma   90.00
#
_symmetry.space_group_name_H-M   'P 1'
#
loop_
_entity.id
_entity.type
_entity.pdbx_description
1 polymer ?
#
loop_
_entity_poly.entity_id
_entity_poly.type
_entity_poly.pdbx_seq_one_letter_code
_entity_poly.pdbx_strand_id
1 'polypeptide(L)'
;MQQETQKTTPKYYKFKDLKVYTSTEWLADNKKKYRQVFDRYETAYVYAELSFFNKQFDKEDWDINIQLQCFDAKSKKKICELNFDRKVNKYDPVVFIREGWGNKTHGSFWKRGTYYWKAWIDGEKVATKFFYIEDAGEKTDEEENPYLSIQGVKLYEGPYDDVNADDRVYMKSFNSEETRYVYVELNLKNLYTINPWHCEIFIKFYNGSKELKGQLVRLQSVEKDAEKIVLTAGWGSDVKESWRTDNYTAEVIFMDRLLATVPFRVGEDFEEGIAGVILPQQQAPVILTPDLTEDKMTFEEVMAKLDELIGLTDIKKQVRDHAKYIQFLQLRKQKGFEEKENINVHSVFIGNPGTGKTTVATMMGKLYKKMGLLSKGHVHEVDRVDLVGEYIGQTAPKVKEAIEKARGGVLFIDEAYSLARSKDDNKDFGREVIEILVKEMSDGKGDMAVIVAGYPREMKLFLDTNPGLKSRFKLFFEFSDYLPQELSHIAEYACKEKDVVLTLAAKKKIDKMIVRAYRSRGRSFGNARFVYDLIEKSKINLGLRIMEMENRQELEKAELATIQLQDVDKIDIENRYELPDIPIDEALLAEALAELNSLIGMEKVKSQINEMVSLVRYYRQ
;
A
#
# COMPACT_ATOMS: atom_id res chain seq x y z
N MET A 1 -16.63 67.85 27.06
CA MET A 1 -16.58 66.40 26.75
C MET A 1 -15.12 65.98 26.69
N GLN A 2 -14.61 65.45 27.80
CA GLN A 2 -13.28 64.84 27.84
C GLN A 2 -13.39 63.41 27.29
N GLN A 3 -12.65 63.12 26.22
CA GLN A 3 -12.40 61.74 25.78
C GLN A 3 -11.35 61.15 26.72
N GLU A 4 -11.77 60.24 27.59
CA GLU A 4 -10.87 59.38 28.35
C GLU A 4 -10.10 58.48 27.37
N THR A 5 -8.84 58.83 27.14
CA THR A 5 -7.85 57.93 26.57
C THR A 5 -7.61 56.81 27.59
N GLN A 6 -8.22 55.65 27.39
CA GLN A 6 -7.87 54.43 28.12
C GLN A 6 -6.40 54.11 27.83
N LYS A 7 -5.51 54.55 28.73
CA LYS A 7 -4.13 54.09 28.80
C LYS A 7 -4.17 52.58 29.03
N THR A 8 -3.94 51.79 27.99
CA THR A 8 -3.71 50.35 28.13
C THR A 8 -2.49 50.15 29.01
N THR A 9 -2.69 49.64 30.22
CA THR A 9 -1.64 49.27 31.15
C THR A 9 -0.64 48.36 30.42
N PRO A 10 0.67 48.60 30.52
CA PRO A 10 1.66 47.77 29.83
C PRO A 10 1.60 46.33 30.32
N LYS A 11 1.28 45.39 29.42
CA LYS A 11 1.33 43.94 29.73
C LYS A 11 2.78 43.51 29.98
N TYR A 12 3.04 42.99 31.18
CA TYR A 12 4.35 42.48 31.63
C TYR A 12 4.64 41.05 31.20
N TYR A 13 3.72 40.42 30.46
CA TYR A 13 3.89 39.09 29.90
C TYR A 13 3.67 39.04 28.39
N LYS A 14 4.13 37.96 27.77
CA LYS A 14 3.71 37.50 26.44
C LYS A 14 3.37 36.01 26.53
N PHE A 15 2.13 35.64 26.23
CA PHE A 15 1.70 34.24 26.21
C PHE A 15 2.65 33.39 25.35
N LYS A 16 3.00 32.20 25.85
CA LYS A 16 3.87 31.26 25.17
C LYS A 16 3.09 30.02 24.75
N ASP A 17 2.51 29.28 25.69
CA ASP A 17 1.78 28.04 25.38
C ASP A 17 0.82 27.62 26.51
N LEU A 18 -0.18 26.80 26.18
CA LEU A 18 -1.03 26.07 27.11
C LEU A 18 -1.05 24.59 26.72
N LYS A 19 -0.39 23.75 27.52
CA LYS A 19 -0.26 22.32 27.28
C LYS A 19 -1.04 21.49 28.30
N VAL A 20 -1.36 20.25 27.93
CA VAL A 20 -2.08 19.31 28.79
C VAL A 20 -1.25 18.04 28.95
N TYR A 21 -1.31 17.43 30.13
CA TYR A 21 -0.62 16.18 30.46
C TYR A 21 -1.30 15.48 31.64
N THR A 22 -0.99 14.21 31.88
CA THR A 22 -1.52 13.44 33.02
C THR A 22 -0.43 12.97 33.99
N SER A 23 0.79 12.75 33.51
CA SER A 23 1.91 12.30 34.34
C SER A 23 2.64 13.45 35.03
N THR A 24 2.86 13.32 36.34
CA THR A 24 3.67 14.27 37.13
C THR A 24 5.18 14.04 37.01
N GLU A 25 5.61 13.03 36.25
CA GLU A 25 7.01 12.74 35.95
C GLU A 25 7.72 13.93 35.27
N TRP A 26 9.00 14.13 35.59
CA TRP A 26 9.83 15.15 34.96
C TRP A 26 10.68 14.54 33.85
N LEU A 27 10.66 15.18 32.67
CA LEU A 27 11.57 14.89 31.57
C LEU A 27 12.68 15.95 31.51
N ALA A 28 13.69 15.67 30.68
CA ALA A 28 14.74 16.64 30.36
C ALA A 28 14.16 17.99 29.92
N ASP A 29 14.95 19.06 30.09
CA ASP A 29 14.57 20.46 29.81
C ASP A 29 13.32 20.94 30.56
N ASN A 30 13.06 20.43 31.76
CA ASN A 30 11.91 20.81 32.58
C ASN A 30 10.57 20.58 31.84
N LYS A 31 10.46 19.49 31.06
CA LYS A 31 9.26 19.12 30.28
C LYS A 31 8.42 18.06 30.99
N LYS A 32 7.14 17.97 30.59
CA LYS A 32 6.20 16.89 30.93
C LYS A 32 5.85 16.03 29.71
N LYS A 33 5.20 14.89 29.94
CA LYS A 33 4.60 14.05 28.89
C LYS A 33 3.32 14.70 28.35
N TYR A 34 3.47 15.72 27.51
CA TYR A 34 2.33 16.44 26.95
C TYR A 34 1.64 15.62 25.87
N ARG A 35 0.32 15.46 26.00
CA ARG A 35 -0.55 14.80 25.03
C ARG A 35 -1.98 15.31 25.17
N GLN A 36 -2.82 15.08 24.18
CA GLN A 36 -4.22 15.50 24.15
C GLN A 36 -5.18 14.32 24.29
N VAL A 37 -4.77 13.10 23.97
CA VAL A 37 -5.61 11.91 24.07
C VAL A 37 -5.17 11.04 25.24
N PHE A 38 -6.13 10.67 26.08
CA PHE A 38 -5.90 9.88 27.28
C PHE A 38 -6.87 8.71 27.39
N ASP A 39 -6.39 7.57 27.87
CA ASP A 39 -7.24 6.45 28.24
C ASP A 39 -7.89 6.73 29.60
N ARG A 40 -9.20 6.49 29.70
CA ARG A 40 -9.98 6.69 30.92
C ARG A 40 -9.38 5.95 32.11
N TYR A 41 -9.09 4.65 31.97
CA TYR A 41 -8.65 3.79 33.07
C TYR A 41 -7.18 3.99 33.44
N GLU A 42 -6.43 4.74 32.64
CA GLU A 42 -5.08 5.21 32.99
C GLU A 42 -5.07 6.65 33.53
N THR A 43 -6.22 7.35 33.51
CA THR A 43 -6.29 8.77 33.88
C THR A 43 -6.86 8.99 35.27
N ALA A 44 -6.03 9.56 36.15
CA ALA A 44 -6.41 10.02 37.49
C ALA A 44 -6.61 11.54 37.52
N TYR A 45 -5.58 12.28 37.07
CA TYR A 45 -5.57 13.74 37.01
C TYR A 45 -5.22 14.20 35.60
N VAL A 46 -5.84 15.29 35.16
CA VAL A 46 -5.44 16.01 33.94
C VAL A 46 -4.94 17.38 34.37
N TYR A 47 -3.70 17.70 33.98
CA TYR A 47 -3.00 18.92 34.29
C TYR A 47 -2.95 19.86 33.10
N ALA A 48 -2.99 21.16 33.37
CA ALA A 48 -2.70 22.23 32.45
C ALA A 48 -1.36 22.89 32.84
N GLU A 49 -0.48 23.05 31.84
CA GLU A 49 0.71 23.89 31.95
C GLU A 49 0.49 25.17 31.14
N LEU A 50 0.32 26.29 31.82
CA LEU A 50 0.36 27.61 31.22
C LEU A 50 1.79 28.15 31.29
N SER A 51 2.31 28.62 30.15
CA SER A 51 3.61 29.29 30.09
C SER A 51 3.53 30.63 29.39
N PHE A 52 4.35 31.57 29.84
CA PHE A 52 4.48 32.91 29.25
C PHE A 52 5.89 33.48 29.46
N PHE A 53 6.31 34.34 28.54
CA PHE A 53 7.56 35.08 28.64
C PHE A 53 7.40 36.27 29.59
N ASN A 54 8.38 36.47 30.47
CA ASN A 54 8.46 37.61 31.36
C ASN A 54 9.06 38.82 30.63
N LYS A 55 8.28 39.88 30.40
CA LYS A 55 8.76 41.11 29.75
C LYS A 55 9.49 42.06 30.73
N GLN A 56 9.44 41.77 32.02
CA GLN A 56 10.22 42.44 33.08
C GLN A 56 11.45 41.62 33.48
N PHE A 57 11.90 40.69 32.62
CA PHE A 57 13.14 39.98 32.81
C PHE A 57 14.31 40.96 32.99
N ASP A 58 15.16 40.70 33.99
CA ASP A 58 16.27 41.54 34.48
C ASP A 58 15.89 42.94 34.98
N LYS A 59 14.61 43.26 35.13
CA LYS A 59 14.14 44.59 35.60
C LYS A 59 13.66 44.55 37.04
N GLU A 60 12.47 44.00 37.28
CA GLU A 60 11.83 43.99 38.59
C GLU A 60 10.89 42.79 38.77
N ASP A 61 10.70 42.39 40.03
CA ASP A 61 9.70 41.39 40.39
C ASP A 61 8.31 42.01 40.27
N TRP A 62 7.31 41.22 39.89
CA TRP A 62 5.93 41.68 39.77
C TRP A 62 4.94 40.55 40.08
N ASP A 63 3.72 40.91 40.45
CA ASP A 63 2.66 39.95 40.77
C ASP A 63 1.70 39.78 39.59
N ILE A 64 1.20 38.56 39.42
CA ILE A 64 0.27 38.20 38.35
C ILE A 64 -0.89 37.36 38.91
N ASN A 65 -2.11 37.66 38.47
CA ASN A 65 -3.28 36.84 38.77
C ASN A 65 -3.53 35.85 37.64
N ILE A 66 -3.69 34.57 37.96
CA ILE A 66 -3.88 33.51 36.98
C ILE A 66 -5.09 32.67 37.34
N GLN A 67 -5.88 32.38 36.32
CA GLN A 67 -7.07 31.54 36.43
C GLN A 67 -7.03 30.44 35.37
N LEU A 68 -7.20 29.20 35.81
CA LEU A 68 -7.33 28.01 34.97
C LEU A 68 -8.70 27.38 35.20
N GLN A 69 -9.50 27.24 34.14
CA GLN A 69 -10.82 26.62 34.22
C GLN A 69 -10.91 25.44 33.25
N CYS A 70 -11.46 24.32 33.71
CA CYS A 70 -11.72 23.15 32.86
C CYS A 70 -13.23 23.00 32.61
N PHE A 71 -13.59 22.60 31.41
CA PHE A 71 -14.98 22.43 30.98
C PHE A 71 -15.20 21.13 30.23
N ASP A 72 -16.40 20.57 30.39
CA ASP A 72 -16.97 19.57 29.49
C ASP A 72 -17.46 20.26 28.22
N ALA A 73 -16.99 19.83 27.05
CA ALA A 73 -17.32 20.49 25.78
C ALA A 73 -18.78 20.24 25.35
N LYS A 74 -19.35 19.07 25.67
CA LYS A 74 -20.71 18.69 25.29
C LYS A 74 -21.74 19.42 26.13
N SER A 75 -21.58 19.41 27.45
CA SER A 75 -22.54 20.04 28.36
C SER A 75 -22.23 21.52 28.62
N LYS A 76 -21.06 22.01 28.19
CA LYS A 76 -20.51 23.34 28.51
C LYS A 76 -20.40 23.61 30.02
N LYS A 77 -20.44 22.54 30.84
CA LYS A 77 -20.38 22.65 32.30
C LYS A 77 -18.94 22.88 32.73
N LYS A 78 -18.73 23.86 33.62
CA LYS A 78 -17.45 24.08 34.29
C LYS A 78 -17.19 22.94 35.27
N ILE A 79 -16.09 22.23 35.08
CA ILE A 79 -15.64 21.09 35.89
C ILE A 79 -14.87 21.59 37.10
N CYS A 80 -13.94 22.53 36.88
CA CYS A 80 -13.15 23.13 37.94
C CYS A 80 -12.72 24.56 37.57
N GLU A 81 -12.34 25.32 38.59
CA GLU A 81 -11.76 26.65 38.51
C GLU A 81 -10.66 26.77 39.55
N LEU A 82 -9.47 27.12 39.11
CA LEU A 82 -8.26 27.25 39.93
C LEU A 82 -7.76 28.67 39.75
N ASN A 83 -7.79 29.44 40.84
CA ASN A 83 -7.39 30.84 40.87
C ASN A 83 -6.22 30.98 41.85
N PHE A 84 -5.15 31.67 41.44
CA PHE A 84 -4.00 31.92 42.30
C PHE A 84 -3.23 33.15 41.84
N ASP A 85 -2.69 33.87 42.81
CA ASP A 85 -1.75 34.95 42.61
C ASP A 85 -0.33 34.39 42.68
N ARG A 86 0.53 34.85 41.78
CA ARG A 86 1.93 34.43 41.75
C ARG A 86 2.86 35.63 41.65
N LYS A 87 3.91 35.61 42.46
CA LYS A 87 5.05 36.50 42.29
C LYS A 87 5.98 35.98 41.19
N VAL A 88 6.21 36.77 40.16
CA VAL A 88 7.15 36.51 39.06
C VAL A 88 8.50 37.14 39.40
N ASN A 89 9.55 36.31 39.45
CA ASN A 89 10.90 36.78 39.69
C ASN A 89 11.48 37.42 38.42
N LYS A 90 12.18 38.54 38.55
CA LYS A 90 12.84 39.20 37.42
C LYS A 90 13.88 38.34 36.70
N TYR A 91 14.42 37.29 37.34
CA TYR A 91 15.40 36.39 36.73
C TYR A 91 14.78 35.16 36.05
N ASP A 92 13.45 35.04 36.07
CA ASP A 92 12.74 33.98 35.33
C ASP A 92 12.36 34.51 33.93
N PRO A 93 13.03 34.09 32.84
CA PRO A 93 12.68 34.55 31.50
C PRO A 93 11.36 33.95 31.00
N VAL A 94 11.01 32.76 31.50
CA VAL A 94 9.77 32.04 31.21
C VAL A 94 9.17 31.54 32.51
N VAL A 95 7.91 31.86 32.75
CA VAL A 95 7.15 31.41 33.92
C VAL A 95 6.29 30.23 33.51
N PHE A 96 6.24 29.20 34.36
CA PHE A 96 5.46 27.98 34.15
C PHE A 96 4.50 27.74 35.31
N ILE A 97 3.21 27.67 35.01
CA ILE A 97 2.13 27.38 35.95
C ILE A 97 1.60 26.00 35.64
N ARG A 98 1.56 25.12 36.63
CA ARG A 98 1.27 23.69 36.45
C ARG A 98 0.27 23.24 37.48
N GLU A 99 -0.98 23.15 37.07
CA GLU A 99 -2.07 22.79 37.95
C GLU A 99 -2.92 21.69 37.33
N GLY A 100 -3.56 20.86 38.15
CA GLY A 100 -4.35 19.75 37.64
C GLY A 100 -5.57 19.45 38.47
N TRP A 101 -6.49 18.73 37.83
CA TRP A 101 -7.76 18.36 38.43
C TRP A 101 -8.09 16.90 38.15
N GLY A 102 -8.72 16.26 39.14
CA GLY A 102 -9.05 14.85 39.10
C GLY A 102 -9.09 14.26 40.49
N ASN A 103 -8.90 12.94 40.57
CA ASN A 103 -8.87 12.23 41.83
C ASN A 103 -7.85 11.09 41.80
N LYS A 104 -7.55 10.53 42.98
CA LYS A 104 -6.51 9.50 43.15
C LYS A 104 -6.83 8.19 42.43
N THR A 105 -8.10 7.88 42.19
CA THR A 105 -8.54 6.61 41.61
C THR A 105 -8.72 6.76 40.11
N HIS A 106 -7.90 6.08 39.32
CA HIS A 106 -7.99 6.12 37.85
C HIS A 106 -9.38 5.72 37.33
N GLY A 107 -9.81 6.31 36.22
CA GLY A 107 -11.09 6.00 35.53
C GLY A 107 -12.38 6.40 36.26
N SER A 108 -12.27 6.91 37.49
CA SER A 108 -13.41 7.21 38.34
C SER A 108 -13.98 8.61 38.08
N PHE A 109 -13.12 9.63 37.98
CA PHE A 109 -13.56 11.02 37.75
C PHE A 109 -13.78 11.35 36.27
N TRP A 110 -12.71 11.26 35.47
CA TRP A 110 -12.74 11.59 34.04
C TRP A 110 -13.51 10.51 33.28
N LYS A 111 -14.61 10.88 32.65
CA LYS A 111 -15.41 9.98 31.80
C LYS A 111 -15.07 10.23 30.34
N ARG A 112 -15.46 9.29 29.47
CA ARG A 112 -15.26 9.45 28.04
C ARG A 112 -15.91 10.75 27.55
N GLY A 113 -15.15 11.55 26.82
CA GLY A 113 -15.63 12.82 26.30
C GLY A 113 -14.53 13.78 25.88
N THR A 114 -14.98 14.91 25.33
CA THR A 114 -14.13 16.03 24.95
C THR A 114 -14.17 17.10 26.03
N TYR A 115 -13.01 17.56 26.43
CA TYR A 115 -12.83 18.55 27.49
C TYR A 115 -11.87 19.64 27.00
N TYR A 116 -11.87 20.78 27.69
CA TYR A 116 -10.87 21.81 27.42
C TYR A 116 -10.52 22.62 28.66
N TRP A 117 -9.24 23.00 28.73
CA TRP A 117 -8.75 24.02 29.63
C TRP A 117 -8.84 25.39 28.98
N LYS A 118 -9.23 26.39 29.75
CA LYS A 118 -9.08 27.80 29.42
C LYS A 118 -8.16 28.45 30.44
N ALA A 119 -7.30 29.34 29.97
CA ALA A 119 -6.38 30.09 30.80
C ALA A 119 -6.64 31.60 30.68
N TRP A 120 -6.62 32.28 31.82
CA TRP A 120 -6.69 33.72 31.93
C TRP A 120 -5.51 34.25 32.73
N ILE A 121 -5.04 35.42 32.32
CA ILE A 121 -4.01 36.18 33.01
C ILE A 121 -4.56 37.60 33.22
N ASP A 122 -4.61 38.05 34.47
CA ASP A 122 -5.15 39.35 34.89
C ASP A 122 -6.56 39.62 34.32
N GLY A 123 -7.43 38.60 34.36
CA GLY A 123 -8.81 38.67 33.87
C GLY A 123 -8.96 38.53 32.35
N GLU A 124 -7.88 38.50 31.57
CA GLU A 124 -7.92 38.33 30.11
C GLU A 124 -7.68 36.88 29.70
N LYS A 125 -8.56 36.32 28.87
CA LYS A 125 -8.40 34.96 28.35
C LYS A 125 -7.25 34.88 27.35
N VAL A 126 -6.22 34.12 27.66
CA VAL A 126 -5.02 33.98 26.83
C VAL A 126 -5.01 32.73 25.94
N ALA A 127 -5.67 31.65 26.37
CA ALA A 127 -5.63 30.39 25.61
C ALA A 127 -6.80 29.45 25.91
N THR A 128 -7.02 28.50 25.00
CA THR A 128 -7.92 27.35 25.18
C THR A 128 -7.24 26.11 24.60
N LYS A 129 -7.21 25.00 25.35
CA LYS A 129 -6.57 23.75 24.92
C LYS A 129 -7.50 22.57 25.16
N PHE A 130 -7.86 21.87 24.08
CA PHE A 130 -8.73 20.69 24.11
C PHE A 130 -7.94 19.42 24.43
N PHE A 131 -8.60 18.49 25.11
CA PHE A 131 -8.14 17.13 25.34
C PHE A 131 -9.33 16.14 25.32
N TYR A 132 -9.01 14.87 25.15
CA TYR A 132 -9.95 13.79 24.88
C TYR A 132 -9.68 12.66 25.86
N ILE A 133 -10.74 12.20 26.52
CA ILE A 133 -10.72 10.99 27.33
C ILE A 133 -11.44 9.92 26.52
N GLU A 134 -10.73 8.86 26.16
CA GLU A 134 -11.25 7.72 25.41
C GLU A 134 -11.44 6.51 26.33
N ASP A 135 -12.33 5.60 25.93
CA ASP A 135 -12.75 4.46 26.76
C ASP A 135 -13.02 3.23 25.90
N ALA A 136 -12.02 2.36 25.82
CA ALA A 136 -12.09 1.04 25.19
C ALA A 136 -12.36 -0.10 26.18
N GLY A 137 -12.78 0.21 27.42
CA GLY A 137 -12.97 -0.78 28.49
C GLY A 137 -11.73 -0.97 29.37
N GLU A 138 -11.93 -1.66 30.51
CA GLU A 138 -10.82 -2.04 31.40
C GLU A 138 -9.92 -3.05 30.70
N LYS A 139 -8.60 -2.81 30.77
CA LYS A 139 -7.61 -3.70 30.19
C LYS A 139 -7.49 -4.97 31.02
N THR A 140 -7.48 -6.12 30.36
CA THR A 140 -7.18 -7.42 30.98
C THR A 140 -5.69 -7.71 31.08
N ASP A 141 -4.88 -7.08 30.22
CA ASP A 141 -3.43 -7.17 30.17
C ASP A 141 -2.83 -5.76 30.00
N GLU A 142 -1.78 -5.43 30.74
CA GLU A 142 -1.10 -4.15 30.62
C GLU A 142 -0.42 -3.97 29.27
N GLU A 143 -0.01 -5.04 28.57
CA GLU A 143 0.66 -4.97 27.28
C GLU A 143 -0.29 -4.82 26.08
N GLU A 144 -1.56 -5.21 26.24
CA GLU A 144 -2.52 -5.20 25.14
C GLU A 144 -3.02 -3.77 24.84
N ASN A 145 -3.01 -3.38 23.55
CA ASN A 145 -3.58 -2.12 23.10
C ASN A 145 -4.99 -2.35 22.55
N PRO A 146 -6.06 -1.93 23.26
CA PRO A 146 -7.43 -2.21 22.85
C PRO A 146 -7.93 -1.29 21.73
N TYR A 147 -7.18 -0.25 21.38
CA TYR A 147 -7.61 0.75 20.39
C TYR A 147 -7.16 0.42 18.98
N LEU A 148 -5.90 0.00 18.82
CA LEU A 148 -5.28 -0.18 17.51
C LEU A 148 -4.17 -1.21 17.53
N SER A 149 -3.84 -1.72 16.35
CA SER A 149 -2.65 -2.54 16.12
C SER A 149 -1.94 -2.11 14.84
N ILE A 150 -0.61 -2.11 14.85
CA ILE A 150 0.19 -1.76 13.69
C ILE A 150 0.14 -2.88 12.64
N GLN A 151 -0.21 -2.56 11.40
CA GLN A 151 -0.31 -3.51 10.29
C GLN A 151 0.80 -3.32 9.26
N GLY A 152 1.28 -2.09 9.11
CA GLY A 152 2.37 -1.78 8.20
C GLY A 152 3.02 -0.45 8.52
N VAL A 153 4.34 -0.39 8.32
CA VAL A 153 5.07 0.86 8.32
C VAL A 153 5.95 0.89 7.09
N LYS A 154 5.89 1.99 6.35
CA LYS A 154 6.72 2.22 5.18
C LYS A 154 7.39 3.58 5.30
N LEU A 155 8.58 3.69 4.74
CA LEU A 155 9.32 4.95 4.69
C LEU A 155 9.46 5.40 3.24
N TYR A 156 9.46 6.70 3.00
CA TYR A 156 9.70 7.30 1.69
C TYR A 156 10.32 8.68 1.84
N GLU A 157 10.99 9.15 0.79
CA GLU A 157 11.51 10.52 0.70
C GLU A 157 10.44 11.43 0.11
N GLY A 158 10.40 12.70 0.53
CA GLY A 158 9.50 13.67 -0.08
C GLY A 158 9.86 15.14 0.17
N PRO A 159 9.19 16.06 -0.54
CA PRO A 159 9.19 17.49 -0.23
C PRO A 159 8.41 17.79 1.06
N TYR A 160 8.43 19.04 1.53
CA TYR A 160 7.70 19.47 2.73
C TYR A 160 6.18 19.19 2.69
N ASP A 161 5.57 19.31 1.51
CA ASP A 161 4.13 19.16 1.32
C ASP A 161 3.65 17.70 1.21
N ASP A 162 4.52 16.72 1.53
CA ASP A 162 4.28 15.28 1.35
C ASP A 162 4.15 14.89 -0.14
N VAL A 163 4.15 13.58 -0.43
CA VAL A 163 4.01 13.00 -1.76
C VAL A 163 2.64 12.34 -1.87
N ASN A 164 1.97 12.50 -3.02
CA ASN A 164 0.72 11.78 -3.31
C ASN A 164 0.93 10.27 -3.19
N ALA A 165 -0.08 9.56 -2.68
CA ALA A 165 0.05 8.13 -2.38
C ALA A 165 0.50 7.29 -3.59
N ASP A 166 0.02 7.62 -4.79
CA ASP A 166 0.33 6.90 -6.04
C ASP A 166 1.76 7.15 -6.54
N ASP A 167 2.39 8.25 -6.12
CA ASP A 167 3.73 8.66 -6.54
C ASP A 167 4.82 8.26 -5.52
N ARG A 168 4.45 7.59 -4.42
CA ARG A 168 5.38 7.24 -3.34
C ARG A 168 6.30 6.09 -3.75
N VAL A 169 7.61 6.36 -3.72
CA VAL A 169 8.65 5.33 -3.81
C VAL A 169 9.11 4.99 -2.40
N TYR A 170 8.85 3.76 -1.96
CA TYR A 170 9.20 3.33 -0.60
C TYR A 170 10.64 2.86 -0.52
N MET A 171 11.32 3.29 0.53
CA MET A 171 12.76 3.14 0.72
C MET A 171 13.08 2.54 2.09
N LYS A 172 14.16 1.75 2.14
CA LYS A 172 14.77 1.27 3.39
C LYS A 172 16.05 2.03 3.75
N SER A 173 16.69 2.66 2.76
CA SER A 173 17.87 3.51 2.93
C SER A 173 17.74 4.79 2.10
N PHE A 174 18.32 5.87 2.61
CA PHE A 174 18.18 7.24 2.12
C PHE A 174 19.54 7.84 1.77
N ASN A 175 19.62 8.65 0.71
CA ASN A 175 20.85 9.37 0.36
C ASN A 175 21.01 10.64 1.24
N SER A 176 22.18 10.81 1.85
CA SER A 176 22.48 11.89 2.79
C SER A 176 22.48 13.30 2.18
N GLU A 177 22.82 13.43 0.90
CA GLU A 177 22.90 14.68 0.17
C GLU A 177 21.54 15.06 -0.41
N GLU A 178 20.76 14.10 -0.88
CA GLU A 178 19.52 14.36 -1.60
C GLU A 178 18.26 14.36 -0.74
N THR A 179 18.25 13.61 0.38
CA THR A 179 17.07 13.47 1.25
C THR A 179 16.70 14.78 1.91
N ARG A 180 15.46 15.22 1.70
CA ARG A 180 14.87 16.36 2.41
C ARG A 180 14.12 15.91 3.65
N TYR A 181 13.02 15.19 3.43
CA TYR A 181 12.18 14.65 4.49
C TYR A 181 12.12 13.13 4.39
N VAL A 182 12.28 12.47 5.53
CA VAL A 182 11.95 11.05 5.69
C VAL A 182 10.56 10.97 6.24
N TYR A 183 9.63 10.49 5.43
CA TYR A 183 8.24 10.25 5.82
C TYR A 183 8.04 8.85 6.36
N VAL A 184 7.21 8.74 7.39
CA VAL A 184 6.69 7.48 7.92
C VAL A 184 5.22 7.39 7.55
N GLU A 185 4.87 6.40 6.73
CA GLU A 185 3.48 6.00 6.47
C GLU A 185 3.11 4.86 7.41
N LEU A 186 2.10 5.09 8.25
CA LEU A 186 1.56 4.13 9.19
C LEU A 186 0.24 3.60 8.68
N ASN A 187 0.15 2.27 8.60
CA ASN A 187 -1.09 1.54 8.38
C ASN A 187 -1.46 0.83 9.67
N LEU A 188 -2.54 1.27 10.31
CA LEU A 188 -3.02 0.74 11.59
C LEU A 188 -4.39 0.09 11.38
N LYS A 189 -4.64 -1.00 12.08
CA LYS A 189 -5.98 -1.60 12.19
C LYS A 189 -6.68 -0.99 13.40
N ASN A 190 -7.88 -0.48 13.17
CA ASN A 190 -8.74 -0.04 14.26
C ASN A 190 -9.31 -1.27 14.97
N LEU A 191 -9.04 -1.41 16.27
CA LEU A 191 -9.60 -2.47 17.11
C LEU A 191 -10.83 -1.98 17.88
N TYR A 192 -10.97 -0.66 18.05
CA TYR A 192 -12.10 -0.05 18.73
C TYR A 192 -13.11 0.53 17.71
N THR A 193 -14.10 -0.29 17.36
CA THR A 193 -15.14 0.05 16.37
C THR A 193 -16.50 0.39 16.98
N ILE A 194 -16.58 0.44 18.32
CA ILE A 194 -17.86 0.66 19.01
C ILE A 194 -18.30 2.12 18.87
N ASN A 195 -17.36 3.06 18.95
CA ASN A 195 -17.65 4.48 18.91
C ASN A 195 -16.54 5.27 18.20
N PRO A 196 -16.83 6.48 17.67
CA PRO A 196 -15.78 7.35 17.17
C PRO A 196 -14.85 7.80 18.32
N TRP A 197 -13.56 7.94 18.02
CA TRP A 197 -12.53 8.24 19.01
C TRP A 197 -11.39 9.03 18.37
N HIS A 198 -10.56 9.69 19.18
CA HIS A 198 -9.41 10.45 18.69
C HIS A 198 -8.13 9.63 18.82
N CYS A 199 -7.41 9.48 17.71
CA CYS A 199 -6.11 8.83 17.66
C CYS A 199 -5.00 9.89 17.64
N GLU A 200 -4.14 9.90 18.66
CA GLU A 200 -2.95 10.78 18.72
C GLU A 200 -1.67 9.93 18.66
N ILE A 201 -0.98 9.98 17.53
CA ILE A 201 0.28 9.28 17.29
C ILE A 201 1.45 10.25 17.35
N PHE A 202 2.48 9.86 18.08
CA PHE A 202 3.77 10.54 18.13
C PHE A 202 4.77 9.75 17.30
N ILE A 203 5.50 10.44 16.42
CA ILE A 203 6.61 9.86 15.67
C ILE A 203 7.88 10.60 16.06
N LYS A 204 8.85 9.88 16.63
CA LYS A 204 10.12 10.44 17.08
C LYS A 204 11.28 9.87 16.27
N PHE A 205 12.13 10.74 15.76
CA PHE A 205 13.31 10.35 14.99
C PHE A 205 14.54 10.45 15.88
N TYR A 206 15.36 9.41 15.87
CA TYR A 206 16.62 9.34 16.59
C TYR A 206 17.76 8.97 15.66
N ASN A 207 18.96 9.44 15.93
CA ASN A 207 20.19 9.00 15.25
C ASN A 207 20.80 7.75 15.92
N GLY A 208 21.97 7.30 15.46
CA GLY A 208 22.63 6.08 15.91
C GLY A 208 23.07 6.16 17.37
N SER A 209 23.31 7.38 17.86
CA SER A 209 23.62 7.70 19.25
C SER A 209 22.39 7.85 20.15
N LYS A 210 21.17 7.60 19.63
CA LYS A 210 19.89 7.78 20.31
C LYS A 210 19.60 9.23 20.73
N GLU A 211 20.15 10.21 20.02
CA GLU A 211 19.81 11.62 20.17
C GLU A 211 18.52 11.92 19.41
N LEU A 212 17.57 12.62 20.05
CA LEU A 212 16.31 13.01 19.43
C LEU A 212 16.55 14.06 18.34
N LYS A 213 16.32 13.68 17.09
CA LYS A 213 16.42 14.55 15.92
C LYS A 213 15.16 15.37 15.69
N GLY A 214 14.00 14.77 15.95
CA GLY A 214 12.71 15.37 15.63
C GLY A 214 11.55 14.63 16.25
N GLN A 215 10.44 15.34 16.46
CA GLN A 215 9.19 14.77 16.94
C GLN A 215 8.01 15.38 16.19
N LEU A 216 7.13 14.52 15.69
CA LEU A 216 5.86 14.89 15.08
C LEU A 216 4.70 14.33 15.88
N VAL A 217 3.57 15.01 15.80
CA VAL A 217 2.30 14.59 16.37
C VAL A 217 1.25 14.58 15.27
N ARG A 218 0.47 13.51 15.19
CA ARG A 218 -0.70 13.38 14.33
C ARG A 218 -1.91 13.09 15.19
N LEU A 219 -2.89 13.98 15.14
CA LEU A 219 -4.18 13.82 15.79
C LEU A 219 -5.24 13.63 14.70
N GLN A 220 -5.93 12.50 14.71
CA GLN A 220 -6.97 12.16 13.74
C GLN A 220 -8.23 11.69 14.47
N SER A 221 -9.40 12.13 13.99
CA SER A 221 -10.69 11.54 14.38
C SER A 221 -10.89 10.23 13.63
N VAL A 222 -11.16 9.15 14.36
CA VAL A 222 -11.41 7.81 13.82
C VAL A 222 -12.90 7.54 13.92
N GLU A 223 -13.54 7.27 12.79
CA GLU A 223 -14.95 6.89 12.74
C GLU A 223 -15.14 5.45 13.24
N LYS A 224 -16.32 5.17 13.82
CA LYS A 224 -16.62 3.86 14.43
C LYS A 224 -16.50 2.68 13.43
N ASP A 225 -16.83 2.90 12.16
CA ASP A 225 -16.84 1.87 11.12
C ASP A 225 -15.53 1.84 10.31
N ALA A 226 -14.55 2.69 10.67
CA ALA A 226 -13.25 2.69 10.01
C ALA A 226 -12.46 1.46 10.44
N GLU A 227 -12.19 0.54 9.51
CA GLU A 227 -11.37 -0.65 9.77
C GLU A 227 -9.87 -0.32 9.83
N LYS A 228 -9.45 0.71 9.08
CA LYS A 228 -8.05 1.10 8.90
C LYS A 228 -7.86 2.58 9.22
N ILE A 229 -6.71 2.89 9.81
CA ILE A 229 -6.26 4.24 10.09
C ILE A 229 -4.92 4.41 9.36
N VAL A 230 -4.88 5.33 8.41
CA VAL A 230 -3.67 5.64 7.62
C VAL A 230 -3.18 7.02 8.00
N LEU A 231 -1.92 7.12 8.40
CA LEU A 231 -1.29 8.35 8.86
C LEU A 231 0.07 8.52 8.21
N THR A 232 0.41 9.73 7.77
CA THR A 232 1.76 10.08 7.33
C THR A 232 2.36 11.15 8.21
N ALA A 233 3.63 11.02 8.57
CA ALA A 233 4.39 12.11 9.18
C ALA A 233 5.86 12.07 8.76
N GLY A 234 6.35 13.20 8.24
CA GLY A 234 7.74 13.33 7.80
C GLY A 234 8.53 14.33 8.63
N TRP A 235 9.76 13.95 8.97
CA TRP A 235 10.74 14.84 9.58
C TRP A 235 11.86 15.14 8.60
N GLY A 236 12.39 16.36 8.63
CA GLY A 236 13.45 16.76 7.72
C GLY A 236 13.53 18.27 7.55
N SER A 237 14.16 18.65 6.44
CA SER A 237 14.36 20.04 6.04
C SER A 237 14.05 20.17 4.55
N ASP A 238 13.54 21.31 4.12
CA ASP A 238 13.36 21.67 2.72
C ASP A 238 14.70 21.82 1.97
N VAL A 239 15.76 22.04 2.74
CA VAL A 239 17.16 22.04 2.28
C VAL A 239 17.74 20.62 2.28
N LYS A 240 18.32 20.25 1.13
CA LYS A 240 19.16 19.06 0.92
C LYS A 240 20.39 19.04 1.85
N GLU A 241 21.06 17.91 1.97
CA GLU A 241 22.24 17.73 2.86
C GLU A 241 21.96 18.00 4.36
N SER A 242 20.70 17.95 4.78
CA SER A 242 20.31 18.13 6.19
C SER A 242 20.49 16.85 7.02
N TRP A 243 20.57 15.71 6.36
CA TRP A 243 20.85 14.43 6.97
C TRP A 243 22.35 14.13 6.98
N ARG A 244 22.78 13.28 7.92
CA ARG A 244 24.16 12.81 8.03
C ARG A 244 24.18 11.30 7.89
N THR A 245 25.22 10.75 7.29
CA THR A 245 25.42 9.31 7.19
C THR A 245 25.44 8.69 8.58
N ASP A 246 24.41 7.92 8.91
CA ASP A 246 24.22 7.26 10.20
C ASP A 246 23.05 6.26 10.10
N ASN A 247 22.91 5.43 11.13
CA ASN A 247 21.71 4.62 11.34
C ASN A 247 20.71 5.40 12.18
N TYR A 248 19.48 5.54 11.70
CA TYR A 248 18.41 6.25 12.38
C TYR A 248 17.30 5.29 12.78
N THR A 249 16.46 5.73 13.72
CA THR A 249 15.23 5.04 14.07
C THR A 249 14.06 6.01 14.13
N ALA A 250 12.94 5.63 13.52
CA ALA A 250 11.65 6.29 13.74
C ALA A 250 10.82 5.46 14.75
N GLU A 251 10.52 6.03 15.90
CA GLU A 251 9.73 5.40 16.96
C GLU A 251 8.29 5.91 16.93
N VAL A 252 7.34 4.98 16.85
CA VAL A 252 5.89 5.22 16.80
C VAL A 252 5.31 5.01 18.18
N ILE A 253 4.71 6.04 18.76
CA ILE A 253 4.23 6.03 20.14
C ILE A 253 2.76 6.43 20.19
N PHE A 254 1.96 5.69 20.96
CA PHE A 254 0.55 5.96 21.22
C PHE A 254 0.26 5.84 22.71
N MET A 255 -0.38 6.87 23.30
CA MET A 255 -0.72 6.91 24.73
C MET A 255 0.45 6.50 25.66
N ASP A 256 1.63 7.11 25.46
CA ASP A 256 2.87 6.84 26.21
C ASP A 256 3.48 5.43 26.01
N ARG A 257 2.96 4.61 25.08
CA ARG A 257 3.48 3.27 24.76
C ARG A 257 4.16 3.26 23.39
N LEU A 258 5.33 2.64 23.32
CA LEU A 258 6.01 2.35 22.06
C LEU A 258 5.21 1.28 21.32
N LEU A 259 4.78 1.56 20.09
CA LEU A 259 4.11 0.58 19.21
C LEU A 259 5.09 -0.12 18.29
N ALA A 260 6.09 0.61 17.79
CA ALA A 260 7.05 0.12 16.82
C ALA A 260 8.29 1.03 16.73
N THR A 261 9.42 0.43 16.42
CA THR A 261 10.66 1.11 16.06
C THR A 261 11.06 0.72 14.64
N VAL A 262 11.22 1.70 13.76
CA VAL A 262 11.58 1.49 12.36
C VAL A 262 13.02 1.95 12.14
N PRO A 263 14.01 1.05 12.14
CA PRO A 263 15.37 1.38 11.73
C PRO A 263 15.43 1.73 10.24
N PHE A 264 16.22 2.75 9.90
CA PHE A 264 16.57 3.09 8.52
C PHE A 264 17.99 3.65 8.47
N ARG A 265 18.64 3.51 7.32
CA ARG A 265 19.99 4.04 7.12
C ARG A 265 19.95 5.28 6.26
N VAL A 266 20.76 6.28 6.60
CA VAL A 266 21.12 7.35 5.68
C VAL A 266 22.56 7.13 5.26
N GLY A 267 22.83 7.11 3.95
CA GLY A 267 24.14 6.80 3.36
C GLY A 267 24.38 7.52 2.04
N GLU A 268 25.15 6.91 1.14
CA GLU A 268 25.51 7.49 -0.16
C GLU A 268 24.46 7.23 -1.25
N ASP A 269 23.60 6.23 -1.07
CA ASP A 269 22.60 5.84 -2.07
C ASP A 269 21.20 5.71 -1.46
N PHE A 270 20.19 5.87 -2.31
CA PHE A 270 18.84 5.40 -2.00
C PHE A 270 18.76 3.89 -2.22
N GLU A 271 18.09 3.19 -1.30
CA GLU A 271 17.73 1.79 -1.52
C GLU A 271 16.23 1.64 -1.39
N GLU A 272 15.58 1.30 -2.51
CA GLU A 272 14.15 0.98 -2.53
C GLU A 272 13.86 -0.29 -1.72
N GLY A 273 12.69 -0.30 -1.09
CA GLY A 273 12.20 -1.43 -0.32
C GLY A 273 11.47 -1.01 0.95
N ILE A 274 11.06 -2.00 1.72
CA ILE A 274 10.31 -1.81 2.96
C ILE A 274 11.26 -2.01 4.13
N ALA A 275 11.40 -0.97 4.97
CA ALA A 275 12.16 -1.05 6.20
C ALA A 275 11.56 -2.10 7.15
N GLY A 276 12.41 -2.90 7.77
CA GLY A 276 11.97 -3.80 8.84
C GLY A 276 11.48 -3.01 10.05
N VAL A 277 10.47 -3.52 10.74
CA VAL A 277 9.86 -2.91 11.92
C VAL A 277 10.14 -3.79 13.14
N ILE A 278 10.65 -3.20 14.20
CA ILE A 278 10.87 -3.89 15.48
C ILE A 278 9.68 -3.59 16.38
N LEU A 279 8.92 -4.62 16.73
CA LEU A 279 7.82 -4.53 17.70
C LEU A 279 8.36 -4.67 19.14
N PRO A 280 7.72 -4.07 20.16
CA PRO A 280 8.20 -4.10 21.55
C PRO A 280 8.55 -5.49 22.10
N GLN A 281 7.80 -6.52 21.69
CA GLN A 281 7.99 -7.91 22.13
C GLN A 281 8.99 -8.71 21.27
N GLN A 282 9.54 -8.11 20.21
CA GLN A 282 10.40 -8.78 19.24
C GLN A 282 11.80 -8.17 19.25
N GLN A 283 12.83 -9.02 19.18
CA GLN A 283 14.22 -8.56 19.12
C GLN A 283 14.72 -8.35 17.67
N ALA A 284 14.04 -8.95 16.69
CA ALA A 284 14.43 -8.87 15.28
C ALA A 284 13.43 -8.01 14.48
N PRO A 285 13.90 -7.23 13.49
CA PRO A 285 13.01 -6.53 12.57
C PRO A 285 12.14 -7.49 11.77
N VAL A 286 10.84 -7.20 11.70
CA VAL A 286 9.86 -7.90 10.87
C VAL A 286 9.35 -6.93 9.82
N ILE A 287 9.27 -7.37 8.57
CA ILE A 287 8.65 -6.56 7.52
C ILE A 287 7.14 -6.61 7.76
N LEU A 288 6.51 -5.46 8.00
CA LEU A 288 5.06 -5.35 8.13
C LEU A 288 4.50 -4.78 6.83
N THR A 289 4.05 -5.66 5.94
CA THR A 289 3.27 -5.27 4.75
C THR A 289 1.78 -5.45 5.03
N PRO A 290 0.90 -4.62 4.45
CA PRO A 290 -0.55 -4.82 4.51
C PRO A 290 -0.98 -6.22 4.07
N ASP A 291 -0.20 -6.90 3.23
CA ASP A 291 -0.43 -8.29 2.78
C ASP A 291 -0.11 -9.35 3.85
N LEU A 292 0.65 -9.02 4.89
CA LEU A 292 0.88 -9.93 6.03
C LEU A 292 -0.30 -9.97 7.00
N THR A 293 -1.34 -9.15 6.80
CA THR A 293 -2.61 -9.29 7.52
C THR A 293 -3.34 -10.60 7.16
N GLU A 294 -2.93 -11.28 6.09
CA GLU A 294 -3.41 -12.62 5.77
C GLU A 294 -2.80 -13.73 6.63
N ASP A 295 -1.81 -13.42 7.48
CA ASP A 295 -1.18 -14.47 8.29
C ASP A 295 -2.03 -14.94 9.48
N LYS A 296 -3.19 -14.32 9.72
CA LYS A 296 -4.21 -14.86 10.63
C LYS A 296 -5.16 -15.86 9.98
N MET A 297 -5.15 -15.95 8.64
CA MET A 297 -6.07 -16.87 7.98
C MET A 297 -5.70 -18.32 8.30
N THR A 298 -6.68 -19.13 8.72
CA THR A 298 -6.47 -20.57 8.86
C THR A 298 -6.33 -21.22 7.49
N PHE A 299 -5.85 -22.47 7.45
CA PHE A 299 -5.81 -23.24 6.22
C PHE A 299 -7.20 -23.33 5.57
N GLU A 300 -8.25 -23.51 6.37
CA GLU A 300 -9.64 -23.57 5.94
C GLU A 300 -10.12 -22.25 5.34
N GLU A 301 -9.74 -21.11 5.91
CA GLU A 301 -10.12 -19.80 5.39
C GLU A 301 -9.43 -19.49 4.05
N VAL A 302 -8.16 -19.90 3.88
CA VAL A 302 -7.47 -19.76 2.58
C VAL A 302 -8.13 -20.66 1.53
N MET A 303 -8.53 -21.88 1.90
CA MET A 303 -9.29 -22.77 1.01
C MET A 303 -10.68 -22.19 0.68
N ALA A 304 -11.37 -21.56 1.63
CA ALA A 304 -12.65 -20.91 1.39
C ALA A 304 -12.53 -19.76 0.39
N LYS A 305 -11.51 -18.91 0.52
CA LYS A 305 -11.22 -17.86 -0.48
C LYS A 305 -10.90 -18.44 -1.86
N LEU A 306 -10.21 -19.59 -1.92
CA LEU A 306 -9.97 -20.26 -3.19
C LEU A 306 -11.30 -20.72 -3.81
N ASP A 307 -12.24 -21.20 -2.99
CA ASP A 307 -13.57 -21.62 -3.42
C ASP A 307 -14.45 -20.45 -3.90
N GLU A 308 -14.24 -19.24 -3.38
CA GLU A 308 -14.92 -18.00 -3.82
C GLU A 308 -14.51 -17.54 -5.23
N LEU A 309 -13.34 -17.94 -5.73
CA LEU A 309 -12.92 -17.59 -7.09
C LEU A 309 -13.95 -18.07 -8.11
N ILE A 310 -14.31 -17.24 -9.09
CA ILE A 310 -15.33 -17.62 -10.07
C ILE A 310 -14.78 -18.76 -10.96
N GLY A 311 -15.57 -19.81 -11.18
CA GLY A 311 -15.17 -20.95 -12.02
C GLY A 311 -14.03 -21.79 -11.43
N LEU A 312 -13.05 -22.15 -12.28
CA LEU A 312 -11.83 -22.88 -11.91
C LEU A 312 -12.07 -24.22 -11.19
N THR A 313 -13.18 -24.90 -11.45
CA THR A 313 -13.60 -26.12 -10.73
C THR A 313 -12.51 -27.19 -10.69
N ASP A 314 -11.87 -27.47 -11.82
CA ASP A 314 -10.82 -28.49 -11.92
C ASP A 314 -9.55 -28.08 -11.16
N ILE A 315 -9.16 -26.80 -11.25
CA ILE A 315 -8.01 -26.25 -10.52
C ILE A 315 -8.24 -26.32 -9.02
N LYS A 316 -9.41 -25.86 -8.54
CA LYS A 316 -9.79 -25.91 -7.12
C LYS A 316 -9.75 -27.34 -6.59
N LYS A 317 -10.27 -28.29 -7.36
CA LYS A 317 -10.24 -29.72 -7.01
C LYS A 317 -8.79 -30.22 -6.91
N GLN A 318 -7.96 -29.93 -7.91
CA GLN A 318 -6.57 -30.38 -7.94
C GLN A 318 -5.73 -29.78 -6.80
N VAL A 319 -5.91 -28.49 -6.49
CA VAL A 319 -5.27 -27.83 -5.33
C VAL A 319 -5.72 -28.49 -4.04
N ARG A 320 -7.01 -28.78 -3.87
CA ARG A 320 -7.56 -29.47 -2.69
C ARG A 320 -7.00 -30.88 -2.53
N ASP A 321 -6.95 -31.66 -3.61
CA ASP A 321 -6.42 -33.02 -3.59
C ASP A 321 -4.93 -33.02 -3.25
N HIS A 322 -4.16 -32.08 -3.80
CA HIS A 322 -2.75 -31.90 -3.46
C HIS A 322 -2.56 -31.49 -1.99
N ALA A 323 -3.37 -30.57 -1.49
CA ALA A 323 -3.31 -30.11 -0.11
C ALA A 323 -3.59 -31.26 0.88
N LYS A 324 -4.61 -32.08 0.61
CA LYS A 324 -4.91 -33.30 1.39
C LYS A 324 -3.77 -34.31 1.37
N TYR A 325 -3.13 -34.51 0.22
CA TYR A 325 -2.00 -35.41 0.11
C TYR A 325 -0.82 -34.97 0.98
N ILE A 326 -0.50 -33.67 0.99
CA ILE A 326 0.55 -33.15 1.86
C ILE A 326 0.18 -33.30 3.34
N GLN A 327 -1.06 -33.00 3.74
CA GLN A 327 -1.52 -33.22 5.12
C GLN A 327 -1.36 -34.69 5.54
N PHE A 328 -1.63 -35.63 4.63
CA PHE A 328 -1.37 -37.05 4.85
C PHE A 328 0.12 -37.37 5.05
N LEU A 329 1.02 -36.80 4.24
CA LEU A 329 2.47 -36.96 4.41
C LEU A 329 2.96 -36.38 5.74
N GLN A 330 2.43 -35.24 6.17
CA GLN A 330 2.74 -34.65 7.47
C GLN A 330 2.29 -35.52 8.63
N LEU A 331 1.07 -36.07 8.55
CA LEU A 331 0.55 -37.01 9.53
C LEU A 331 1.45 -38.26 9.62
N ARG A 332 1.92 -38.79 8.49
CA ARG A 332 2.87 -39.90 8.46
C ARG A 332 4.19 -39.55 9.15
N LYS A 333 4.76 -38.39 8.83
CA LYS A 333 5.98 -37.89 9.48
C LYS A 333 5.81 -37.74 11.00
N GLN A 334 4.67 -37.20 11.47
CA GLN A 334 4.34 -37.10 12.90
C GLN A 334 4.22 -38.47 13.59
N LYS A 335 3.84 -39.52 12.85
CA LYS A 335 3.75 -40.89 13.35
C LYS A 335 5.06 -41.68 13.23
N GLY A 336 6.17 -41.02 12.87
CA GLY A 336 7.51 -41.60 12.83
C GLY A 336 7.84 -42.35 11.54
N PHE A 337 7.05 -42.18 10.47
CA PHE A 337 7.41 -42.72 9.16
C PHE A 337 8.50 -41.84 8.51
N GLU A 338 9.57 -42.47 8.03
CA GLU A 338 10.61 -41.81 7.24
C GLU A 338 10.18 -41.72 5.77
N GLU A 339 9.81 -40.52 5.33
CA GLU A 339 9.60 -40.22 3.92
C GLU A 339 10.94 -39.78 3.31
N LYS A 340 11.45 -40.54 2.33
CA LYS A 340 12.77 -40.27 1.69
C LYS A 340 12.71 -39.18 0.62
N GLU A 341 11.52 -38.86 0.12
CA GLU A 341 11.33 -37.87 -0.95
C GLU A 341 10.78 -36.55 -0.39
N ASN A 342 11.36 -35.43 -0.85
CA ASN A 342 10.84 -34.11 -0.56
C ASN A 342 9.48 -33.90 -1.26
N ILE A 343 8.58 -33.19 -0.58
CA ILE A 343 7.28 -32.82 -1.14
C ILE A 343 7.51 -31.92 -2.36
N ASN A 344 7.01 -32.33 -3.52
CA ASN A 344 7.13 -31.53 -4.73
C ASN A 344 6.09 -30.41 -4.72
N VAL A 345 6.58 -29.17 -4.75
CA VAL A 345 5.78 -27.93 -4.77
C VAL A 345 5.86 -27.18 -6.10
N HIS A 346 6.73 -27.62 -7.02
CA HIS A 346 6.96 -26.96 -8.31
C HIS A 346 5.88 -27.32 -9.32
N SER A 347 5.33 -26.30 -9.98
CA SER A 347 4.11 -26.46 -10.79
C SER A 347 4.19 -25.77 -12.16
N VAL A 348 3.40 -26.25 -13.11
CA VAL A 348 3.24 -25.68 -14.45
C VAL A 348 1.80 -25.22 -14.61
N PHE A 349 1.62 -23.94 -14.92
CA PHE A 349 0.31 -23.35 -15.16
C PHE A 349 0.11 -23.11 -16.66
N ILE A 350 -0.87 -23.78 -17.24
CA ILE A 350 -1.10 -23.80 -18.68
C ILE A 350 -2.45 -23.15 -18.97
N GLY A 351 -2.47 -22.05 -19.73
CA GLY A 351 -3.74 -21.46 -20.17
C GLY A 351 -3.64 -20.06 -20.75
N ASN A 352 -4.73 -19.60 -21.35
CA ASN A 352 -4.84 -18.28 -22.00
C ASN A 352 -4.69 -17.12 -20.99
N PRO A 353 -4.50 -15.87 -21.44
CA PRO A 353 -4.39 -14.72 -20.55
C PRO A 353 -5.70 -14.50 -19.80
N GLY A 354 -5.62 -13.98 -18.57
CA GLY A 354 -6.80 -13.63 -17.79
C GLY A 354 -7.62 -14.82 -17.28
N THR A 355 -7.06 -16.03 -17.22
CA THR A 355 -7.71 -17.22 -16.64
C THR A 355 -7.44 -17.39 -15.13
N GLY A 356 -6.81 -16.43 -14.45
CA GLY A 356 -6.60 -16.47 -13.00
C GLY A 356 -5.31 -17.17 -12.53
N LYS A 357 -4.34 -17.41 -13.42
CA LYS A 357 -3.04 -18.04 -13.11
C LYS A 357 -2.33 -17.39 -11.92
N THR A 358 -2.06 -16.08 -11.99
CA THR A 358 -1.38 -15.33 -10.92
C THR A 358 -2.17 -15.38 -9.60
N THR A 359 -3.50 -15.21 -9.66
CA THR A 359 -4.38 -15.30 -8.48
C THR A 359 -4.27 -16.67 -7.79
N VAL A 360 -4.28 -17.76 -8.55
CA VAL A 360 -4.13 -19.11 -7.99
C VAL A 360 -2.71 -19.33 -7.44
N ALA A 361 -1.67 -18.79 -8.08
CA ALA A 361 -0.30 -18.86 -7.56
C ALA A 361 -0.19 -18.18 -6.20
N THR A 362 -0.84 -17.02 -6.03
CA THR A 362 -0.94 -16.31 -4.75
C THR A 362 -1.65 -17.13 -3.69
N MET A 363 -2.72 -17.82 -4.03
CA MET A 363 -3.42 -18.71 -3.09
C MET A 363 -2.57 -19.93 -2.71
N MET A 364 -1.86 -20.52 -3.67
CA MET A 364 -0.95 -21.65 -3.42
C MET A 364 0.21 -21.26 -2.49
N GLY A 365 0.81 -20.07 -2.66
CA GLY A 365 1.85 -19.57 -1.76
C GLY A 365 1.38 -19.51 -0.30
N LYS A 366 0.17 -18.98 -0.07
CA LYS A 366 -0.45 -18.92 1.26
C LYS A 366 -0.73 -20.31 1.83
N LEU A 367 -1.29 -21.22 1.02
CA LEU A 367 -1.56 -22.59 1.43
C LEU A 367 -0.26 -23.31 1.84
N TYR A 368 0.77 -23.24 1.01
CA TYR A 368 2.07 -23.85 1.29
C TYR A 368 2.72 -23.29 2.56
N LYS A 369 2.54 -22.00 2.86
CA LYS A 369 2.95 -21.42 4.13
C LYS A 369 2.20 -22.04 5.32
N LYS A 370 0.87 -22.12 5.25
CA LYS A 370 0.05 -22.72 6.32
C LYS A 370 0.34 -24.19 6.53
N MET A 371 0.84 -24.85 5.50
CA MET A 371 1.29 -26.22 5.54
C MET A 371 2.79 -26.33 5.91
N GLY A 372 3.47 -25.25 6.29
CA GLY A 372 4.87 -25.28 6.71
C GLY A 372 5.86 -25.71 5.61
N LEU A 373 5.46 -25.63 4.33
CA LEU A 373 6.34 -25.87 3.19
C LEU A 373 7.11 -24.61 2.77
N LEU A 374 6.58 -23.44 3.12
CA LEU A 374 7.16 -22.13 2.84
C LEU A 374 7.15 -21.26 4.12
N SER A 375 8.16 -20.43 4.32
CA SER A 375 8.28 -19.58 5.51
C SER A 375 7.41 -18.31 5.46
N LYS A 376 7.13 -17.75 4.28
CA LYS A 376 6.44 -16.44 4.10
C LYS A 376 5.16 -16.51 3.26
N GLY A 377 5.12 -17.32 2.21
CA GLY A 377 3.97 -17.54 1.34
C GLY A 377 3.67 -16.44 0.31
N HIS A 378 4.56 -15.47 0.11
CA HIS A 378 4.40 -14.41 -0.90
C HIS A 378 4.67 -14.94 -2.32
N VAL A 379 4.31 -14.17 -3.34
CA VAL A 379 4.63 -14.47 -4.75
C VAL A 379 5.52 -13.37 -5.30
N HIS A 380 6.62 -13.77 -5.93
CA HIS A 380 7.47 -12.89 -6.74
C HIS A 380 7.26 -13.26 -8.21
N GLU A 381 6.55 -12.39 -8.94
CA GLU A 381 6.29 -12.53 -10.37
C GLU A 381 7.44 -11.91 -11.17
N VAL A 382 7.90 -12.64 -12.19
CA VAL A 382 8.99 -12.25 -13.10
C VAL A 382 8.70 -12.72 -14.52
N ASP A 383 9.29 -12.06 -15.50
CA ASP A 383 9.29 -12.49 -16.90
C ASP A 383 10.71 -12.70 -17.46
N ARG A 384 10.86 -12.80 -18.79
CA ARG A 384 12.18 -12.95 -19.43
C ARG A 384 13.08 -11.74 -19.22
N VAL A 385 12.55 -10.52 -19.26
CA VAL A 385 13.31 -9.27 -19.17
C VAL A 385 13.92 -9.13 -17.77
N ASP A 386 13.20 -9.61 -16.76
CA ASP A 386 13.67 -9.63 -15.37
C ASP A 386 14.82 -10.63 -15.16
N LEU A 387 14.77 -11.77 -15.86
CA LEU A 387 15.71 -12.88 -15.64
C LEU A 387 16.94 -12.84 -16.55
N VAL A 388 16.83 -12.28 -17.76
CA VAL A 388 17.90 -12.30 -18.77
C VAL A 388 18.67 -10.98 -18.76
N GLY A 389 20.00 -11.07 -18.71
CA GLY A 389 20.89 -9.91 -18.82
C GLY A 389 21.07 -9.45 -20.26
N GLU A 390 21.34 -8.16 -20.46
CA GLU A 390 21.65 -7.62 -21.80
C GLU A 390 23.07 -8.00 -22.25
N TYR A 391 23.97 -8.19 -21.28
CA TYR A 391 25.38 -8.50 -21.48
C TYR A 391 25.79 -9.84 -20.85
N ILE A 392 26.86 -10.44 -21.38
CA ILE A 392 27.44 -11.69 -20.88
C ILE A 392 27.77 -11.55 -19.39
N GLY A 393 27.38 -12.54 -18.59
CA GLY A 393 27.66 -12.61 -17.15
C GLY A 393 26.66 -11.88 -16.25
N GLN A 394 25.67 -11.18 -16.81
CA GLN A 394 24.64 -10.47 -16.02
C GLN A 394 23.40 -11.35 -15.71
N THR A 395 23.14 -12.38 -16.51
CA THR A 395 21.99 -13.28 -16.33
C THR A 395 22.06 -14.04 -15.00
N ALA A 396 23.18 -14.69 -14.70
CA ALA A 396 23.29 -15.47 -13.45
C ALA A 396 23.05 -14.65 -12.17
N PRO A 397 23.60 -13.42 -11.99
CA PRO A 397 23.25 -12.55 -10.88
C PRO A 397 21.75 -12.22 -10.80
N LYS A 398 21.12 -11.83 -11.91
CA LYS A 398 19.68 -11.50 -11.96
C LYS A 398 18.79 -12.66 -11.52
N VAL A 399 19.05 -13.87 -12.05
CA VAL A 399 18.29 -15.07 -11.68
C VAL A 399 18.45 -15.40 -10.20
N LYS A 400 19.67 -15.28 -9.66
CA LYS A 400 19.91 -15.50 -8.23
C LYS A 400 19.19 -14.48 -7.36
N GLU A 401 19.18 -13.21 -7.75
CA GLU A 401 18.44 -12.16 -7.05
C GLU A 401 16.93 -12.45 -7.05
N ALA A 402 16.36 -12.84 -8.19
CA ALA A 402 14.96 -13.23 -8.28
C ALA A 402 14.63 -14.45 -7.40
N ILE A 403 15.51 -15.46 -7.37
CA ILE A 403 15.37 -16.62 -6.47
C ILE A 403 15.39 -16.18 -5.00
N GLU A 404 16.32 -15.30 -4.61
CA GLU A 404 16.41 -14.85 -3.22
C GLU A 404 15.22 -13.95 -2.84
N LYS A 405 14.70 -13.12 -3.76
CA LYS A 405 13.43 -12.39 -3.57
C LYS A 405 12.23 -13.32 -3.39
N ALA A 406 12.22 -14.46 -4.10
CA ALA A 406 11.17 -15.48 -3.98
C ALA A 406 11.32 -16.41 -2.76
N ARG A 407 12.46 -16.37 -2.05
CA ARG A 407 12.75 -17.26 -0.92
C ARG A 407 11.77 -17.05 0.23
N GLY A 408 11.19 -18.14 0.71
CA GLY A 408 10.05 -18.18 1.61
C GLY A 408 8.70 -18.17 0.91
N GLY A 409 8.66 -18.07 -0.42
CA GLY A 409 7.45 -17.85 -1.22
C GLY A 409 7.46 -18.63 -2.53
N VAL A 410 6.79 -18.07 -3.54
CA VAL A 410 6.65 -18.62 -4.89
C VAL A 410 7.41 -17.72 -5.87
N LEU A 411 8.30 -18.30 -6.67
CA LEU A 411 8.83 -17.68 -7.88
C LEU A 411 7.87 -18.00 -9.03
N PHE A 412 7.13 -17.01 -9.50
CA PHE A 412 6.18 -17.15 -10.60
C PHE A 412 6.79 -16.57 -11.88
N ILE A 413 7.03 -17.41 -12.88
CA ILE A 413 7.64 -17.02 -14.16
C ILE A 413 6.55 -17.03 -15.23
N ASP A 414 6.08 -15.84 -15.63
CA ASP A 414 5.10 -15.74 -16.72
C ASP A 414 5.77 -15.88 -18.09
N GLU A 415 5.02 -16.41 -19.05
CA GLU A 415 5.48 -16.73 -20.40
C GLU A 415 6.85 -17.43 -20.46
N ALA A 416 7.06 -18.43 -19.59
CA ALA A 416 8.36 -19.08 -19.38
C ALA A 416 8.96 -19.70 -20.66
N TYR A 417 8.12 -20.06 -21.64
CA TYR A 417 8.55 -20.53 -22.95
C TYR A 417 9.44 -19.54 -23.72
N SER A 418 9.36 -18.25 -23.37
CA SER A 418 10.22 -17.21 -23.93
C SER A 418 11.70 -17.45 -23.59
N LEU A 419 12.02 -18.13 -22.48
CA LEU A 419 13.38 -18.52 -22.09
C LEU A 419 14.00 -19.56 -23.03
N ALA A 420 13.17 -20.36 -23.72
CA ALA A 420 13.62 -21.45 -24.58
C ALA A 420 13.80 -21.08 -26.07
N ARG A 421 13.50 -19.83 -26.49
CA ARG A 421 13.60 -19.42 -27.89
C ARG A 421 15.06 -19.48 -28.38
N SER A 422 15.32 -20.33 -29.38
CA SER A 422 16.67 -20.73 -29.83
C SER A 422 16.94 -20.54 -31.33
N LYS A 423 16.15 -19.72 -32.06
CA LYS A 423 16.26 -19.68 -33.54
C LYS A 423 16.92 -18.44 -34.15
N ASP A 424 16.94 -17.29 -33.50
CA ASP A 424 17.52 -16.06 -34.08
C ASP A 424 18.62 -15.39 -33.21
N ASP A 425 18.77 -15.80 -31.95
CA ASP A 425 19.81 -15.25 -31.06
C ASP A 425 20.95 -16.25 -30.89
N ASN A 426 22.14 -15.90 -31.39
CA ASN A 426 23.43 -16.54 -31.10
C ASN A 426 23.87 -16.39 -29.61
N LYS A 427 22.92 -16.19 -28.69
CA LYS A 427 23.14 -15.80 -27.29
C LYS A 427 22.43 -16.80 -26.36
N ASP A 428 23.19 -17.70 -25.75
CA ASP A 428 22.74 -18.80 -24.87
C ASP A 428 22.11 -18.36 -23.52
N PHE A 429 21.79 -17.09 -23.31
CA PHE A 429 21.39 -16.57 -21.98
C PHE A 429 20.09 -17.16 -21.44
N GLY A 430 19.12 -17.52 -22.30
CA GLY A 430 17.89 -18.16 -21.84
C GLY A 430 18.10 -19.58 -21.29
N ARG A 431 19.09 -20.30 -21.83
CA ARG A 431 19.47 -21.64 -21.34
C ARG A 431 20.14 -21.56 -19.98
N GLU A 432 20.98 -20.54 -19.77
CA GLU A 432 21.63 -20.27 -18.49
C GLU A 432 20.59 -20.09 -17.36
N VAL A 433 19.49 -19.37 -17.62
CA VAL A 433 18.38 -19.24 -16.66
C VAL A 433 17.79 -20.61 -16.30
N ILE A 434 17.50 -21.43 -17.31
CA ILE A 434 16.91 -22.78 -17.12
C ILE A 434 17.84 -23.66 -16.28
N GLU A 435 19.14 -23.64 -16.57
CA GLU A 435 20.13 -24.44 -15.83
C GLU A 435 20.22 -24.04 -14.35
N ILE A 436 20.22 -22.73 -14.06
CA ILE A 436 20.24 -22.22 -12.69
C ILE A 436 18.95 -22.62 -11.95
N LEU A 437 17.79 -22.48 -12.59
CA LEU A 437 16.50 -22.87 -11.99
C LEU A 437 16.44 -24.38 -11.72
N VAL A 438 16.86 -25.22 -12.67
CA VAL A 438 16.89 -26.68 -12.47
C VAL A 438 17.82 -27.06 -11.33
N LYS A 439 18.99 -26.41 -11.22
CA LYS A 439 19.91 -26.63 -10.09
C LYS A 439 19.27 -26.24 -8.77
N GLU A 440 18.62 -25.07 -8.70
CA GLU A 440 17.97 -24.61 -7.47
C GLU A 440 16.79 -25.49 -7.05
N MET A 441 15.98 -25.97 -8.00
CA MET A 441 14.90 -26.93 -7.73
C MET A 441 15.40 -28.33 -7.31
N SER A 442 16.67 -28.64 -7.57
CA SER A 442 17.27 -29.95 -7.27
C SER A 442 18.01 -29.94 -5.92
N ASP A 443 18.98 -29.03 -5.81
CA ASP A 443 20.00 -29.02 -4.75
C ASP A 443 20.01 -27.69 -3.99
N GLY A 444 19.04 -26.81 -4.26
CA GLY A 444 18.91 -25.51 -3.60
C GLY A 444 18.59 -25.63 -2.12
N LYS A 445 18.61 -24.48 -1.44
CA LYS A 445 18.36 -24.39 0.02
C LYS A 445 16.93 -24.77 0.43
N GLY A 446 16.04 -25.05 -0.52
CA GLY A 446 14.61 -25.26 -0.28
C GLY A 446 13.86 -23.95 -0.01
N ASP A 447 12.75 -24.03 0.72
CA ASP A 447 11.92 -22.88 1.12
C ASP A 447 11.51 -21.99 -0.08
N MET A 448 11.14 -22.61 -1.20
CA MET A 448 10.69 -21.90 -2.40
C MET A 448 9.88 -22.85 -3.30
N ALA A 449 8.75 -22.37 -3.81
CA ALA A 449 8.04 -23.03 -4.90
C ALA A 449 8.33 -22.29 -6.22
N VAL A 450 8.45 -23.03 -7.32
CA VAL A 450 8.63 -22.43 -8.66
C VAL A 450 7.39 -22.77 -9.47
N ILE A 451 6.74 -21.75 -10.03
CA ILE A 451 5.58 -21.90 -10.90
C ILE A 451 5.92 -21.26 -12.23
N VAL A 452 5.92 -22.06 -13.30
CA VAL A 452 6.10 -21.57 -14.68
C VAL A 452 4.75 -21.50 -15.37
N ALA A 453 4.46 -20.38 -16.02
CA ALA A 453 3.18 -20.15 -16.69
C ALA A 453 3.35 -19.87 -18.19
N GLY A 454 2.33 -20.23 -18.97
CA GLY A 454 2.29 -19.87 -20.39
C GLY A 454 1.18 -20.57 -21.17
N TYR A 455 1.23 -20.40 -22.50
CA TYR A 455 0.25 -20.97 -23.42
C TYR A 455 0.47 -22.48 -23.63
N PRO A 456 -0.61 -23.25 -23.89
CA PRO A 456 -0.53 -24.71 -23.95
C PRO A 456 0.50 -25.30 -24.92
N ARG A 457 0.62 -24.76 -26.14
CA ARG A 457 1.53 -25.33 -27.15
C ARG A 457 2.98 -24.98 -26.85
N GLU A 458 3.20 -23.76 -26.41
CA GLU A 458 4.48 -23.15 -26.12
C GLU A 458 5.09 -23.76 -24.85
N MET A 459 4.28 -24.02 -23.83
CA MET A 459 4.72 -24.69 -22.60
C MET A 459 5.12 -26.15 -22.84
N LYS A 460 4.44 -26.85 -23.75
CA LYS A 460 4.87 -28.19 -24.15
C LYS A 460 6.28 -28.18 -24.74
N LEU A 461 6.53 -27.26 -25.67
CA LEU A 461 7.86 -27.07 -26.28
C LEU A 461 8.93 -26.70 -25.24
N PHE A 462 8.60 -25.79 -24.32
CA PHE A 462 9.48 -25.36 -23.23
C PHE A 462 9.94 -26.54 -22.36
N LEU A 463 9.00 -27.37 -21.91
CA LEU A 463 9.31 -28.54 -21.08
C LEU A 463 10.11 -29.60 -21.85
N ASP A 464 9.94 -29.68 -23.18
CA ASP A 464 10.73 -30.56 -24.04
C ASP A 464 12.18 -30.10 -24.23
N THR A 465 12.52 -28.84 -23.93
CA THR A 465 13.87 -28.30 -24.15
C THR A 465 14.93 -28.77 -23.16
N ASN A 466 14.54 -29.15 -21.94
CA ASN A 466 15.46 -29.63 -20.93
C ASN A 466 14.82 -30.77 -20.12
N PRO A 467 15.36 -32.00 -20.17
CA PRO A 467 14.85 -33.14 -19.40
C PRO A 467 14.75 -32.88 -17.89
N GLY A 468 15.60 -32.00 -17.35
CA GLY A 468 15.58 -31.57 -15.95
C GLY A 468 14.33 -30.78 -15.58
N LEU A 469 13.70 -30.06 -16.51
CA LEU A 469 12.41 -29.39 -16.24
C LEU A 469 11.30 -30.42 -16.02
N LYS A 470 11.20 -31.43 -16.90
CA LYS A 470 10.17 -32.48 -16.80
C LYS A 470 10.25 -33.29 -15.51
N SER A 471 11.45 -33.51 -14.97
CA SER A 471 11.60 -34.30 -13.74
C SER A 471 11.25 -33.53 -12.48
N ARG A 472 11.40 -32.19 -12.49
CA ARG A 472 11.13 -31.32 -11.33
C ARG A 472 9.69 -30.81 -11.32
N PHE A 473 9.12 -30.52 -12.48
CA PHE A 473 7.72 -30.14 -12.61
C PHE A 473 6.80 -31.36 -12.69
N LYS A 474 6.21 -31.75 -11.55
CA LYS A 474 5.26 -32.89 -11.49
C LYS A 474 3.80 -32.46 -11.38
N LEU A 475 3.53 -31.19 -11.06
CA LEU A 475 2.18 -30.64 -10.92
C LEU A 475 1.82 -29.81 -12.15
N PHE A 476 0.74 -30.17 -12.83
CA PHE A 476 0.28 -29.52 -14.05
C PHE A 476 -1.16 -29.03 -13.84
N PHE A 477 -1.36 -27.72 -13.97
CA PHE A 477 -2.63 -27.05 -13.78
C PHE A 477 -3.09 -26.46 -15.12
N GLU A 478 -4.18 -26.98 -15.69
CA GLU A 478 -4.75 -26.52 -16.95
C GLU A 478 -5.91 -25.54 -16.71
N PHE A 479 -5.66 -24.27 -17.02
CA PHE A 479 -6.61 -23.18 -16.87
C PHE A 479 -7.41 -23.00 -18.16
N SER A 480 -8.60 -23.59 -18.16
CA SER A 480 -9.58 -23.42 -19.24
C SER A 480 -10.10 -21.98 -19.33
N ASP A 481 -10.55 -21.58 -20.53
CA ASP A 481 -11.27 -20.31 -20.70
C ASP A 481 -12.56 -20.30 -19.86
N TYR A 482 -12.87 -19.15 -19.26
CA TYR A 482 -14.11 -18.97 -18.52
C TYR A 482 -15.32 -19.08 -19.44
N LEU A 483 -16.37 -19.76 -18.97
CA LEU A 483 -17.65 -19.81 -19.65
C LEU A 483 -18.31 -18.42 -19.68
N PRO A 484 -19.20 -18.12 -20.65
CA PRO A 484 -19.86 -16.82 -20.74
C PRO A 484 -20.57 -16.38 -19.44
N GLN A 485 -21.15 -17.33 -18.70
CA GLN A 485 -21.79 -17.08 -17.41
C GLN A 485 -20.76 -16.70 -16.34
N GLU A 486 -19.60 -17.35 -16.33
CA GLU A 486 -18.50 -17.03 -15.43
C GLU A 486 -17.89 -15.66 -15.76
N LEU A 487 -17.71 -15.34 -17.04
CA LEU A 487 -17.29 -14.01 -17.51
C LEU A 487 -18.30 -12.92 -17.13
N SER A 488 -19.61 -13.22 -17.16
CA SER A 488 -20.65 -12.29 -16.69
C SER A 488 -20.55 -12.05 -15.17
N HIS A 489 -20.31 -13.09 -14.37
CA HIS A 489 -20.05 -12.92 -12.93
C HIS A 489 -18.77 -12.13 -12.67
N ILE A 490 -17.72 -12.33 -13.48
CA ILE A 490 -16.49 -11.52 -13.40
C ILE A 490 -16.80 -10.05 -13.72
N ALA A 491 -17.72 -9.77 -14.64
CA ALA A 491 -18.15 -8.41 -14.95
C ALA A 491 -18.83 -7.75 -13.74
N GLU A 492 -19.69 -8.49 -13.02
CA GLU A 492 -20.31 -8.00 -11.78
C GLU A 492 -19.27 -7.72 -10.68
N TYR A 493 -18.26 -8.59 -10.56
CA TYR A 493 -17.15 -8.38 -9.63
C TYR A 493 -16.34 -7.12 -9.99
N ALA A 494 -15.96 -6.96 -11.26
CA ALA A 494 -15.25 -5.78 -11.75
C ALA A 494 -16.06 -4.49 -11.56
N CYS A 495 -17.39 -4.54 -11.71
CA CYS A 495 -18.26 -3.40 -11.41
C CYS A 495 -18.20 -2.98 -9.93
N LYS A 496 -18.22 -3.96 -9.00
CA LYS A 496 -18.07 -3.69 -7.56
C LYS A 496 -16.73 -3.06 -7.23
N GLU A 497 -15.63 -3.59 -7.77
CA GLU A 497 -14.29 -3.03 -7.55
C GLU A 497 -14.15 -1.59 -8.06
N LYS A 498 -14.84 -1.25 -9.16
CA LYS A 498 -14.78 0.08 -9.77
C LYS A 498 -15.86 1.04 -9.25
N ASP A 499 -16.62 0.66 -8.22
CA ASP A 499 -17.75 1.41 -7.65
C ASP A 499 -18.79 1.84 -8.70
N VAL A 500 -19.12 0.95 -9.63
CA VAL A 500 -20.12 1.18 -10.68
C VAL A 500 -21.20 0.10 -10.68
N VAL A 501 -22.38 0.45 -11.19
CA VAL A 501 -23.53 -0.46 -11.30
C VAL A 501 -24.05 -0.43 -12.73
N LEU A 502 -24.29 -1.62 -13.31
CA LEU A 502 -24.90 -1.76 -14.63
C LEU A 502 -26.42 -1.69 -14.52
N THR A 503 -27.05 -0.85 -15.33
CA THR A 503 -28.49 -0.99 -15.60
C THR A 503 -28.79 -2.36 -16.23
N LEU A 504 -30.03 -2.84 -16.08
CA LEU A 504 -30.44 -4.13 -16.66
C LEU A 504 -30.21 -4.20 -18.19
N ALA A 505 -30.39 -3.08 -18.89
CA ALA A 505 -30.14 -2.98 -20.32
C ALA A 505 -28.64 -3.03 -20.66
N ALA A 506 -27.80 -2.30 -19.92
CA ALA A 506 -26.34 -2.34 -20.06
C ALA A 506 -25.80 -3.75 -19.79
N LYS A 507 -26.23 -4.41 -18.71
CA LYS A 507 -25.85 -5.78 -18.38
C LYS A 507 -26.17 -6.76 -19.52
N LYS A 508 -27.40 -6.71 -20.05
CA LYS A 508 -27.80 -7.56 -21.19
C LYS A 508 -26.94 -7.33 -22.43
N LYS A 509 -26.49 -6.09 -22.69
CA LYS A 509 -25.60 -5.77 -23.81
C LYS A 509 -24.22 -6.37 -23.58
N ILE A 510 -23.67 -6.18 -22.39
CA ILE A 510 -22.38 -6.75 -21.96
C ILE A 510 -22.40 -8.29 -22.07
N ASP A 511 -23.44 -8.95 -21.60
CA ASP A 511 -23.56 -10.41 -21.70
C ASP A 511 -23.57 -10.89 -23.17
N LYS A 512 -24.25 -10.16 -24.06
CA LYS A 512 -24.22 -10.46 -25.51
C LYS A 512 -22.81 -10.27 -26.10
N MET A 513 -22.10 -9.24 -25.68
CA MET A 513 -20.72 -8.96 -26.10
C MET A 513 -19.77 -10.07 -25.64
N ILE A 514 -19.91 -10.50 -24.38
CA ILE A 514 -19.19 -11.65 -23.81
C ILE A 514 -19.44 -12.93 -24.61
N VAL A 515 -20.72 -13.26 -24.86
CA VAL A 515 -21.08 -14.47 -25.63
C VAL A 515 -20.51 -14.42 -27.04
N ARG A 516 -20.55 -13.25 -27.70
CA ARG A 516 -19.98 -13.07 -29.04
C ARG A 516 -18.47 -13.27 -29.02
N ALA A 517 -17.76 -12.59 -28.13
CA ALA A 517 -16.31 -12.69 -27.99
C ALA A 517 -15.86 -14.12 -27.65
N TYR A 518 -16.59 -14.82 -26.78
CA TYR A 518 -16.35 -16.22 -26.46
C TYR A 518 -16.53 -17.15 -27.66
N ARG A 519 -17.54 -16.91 -28.51
CA ARG A 519 -17.78 -17.72 -29.72
C ARG A 519 -16.72 -17.49 -30.80
N SER A 520 -16.22 -16.27 -30.93
CA SER A 520 -15.15 -15.91 -31.88
C SER A 520 -13.76 -16.01 -31.28
N ARG A 521 -13.60 -16.66 -30.11
CA ARG A 521 -12.34 -16.65 -29.36
C ARG A 521 -11.22 -17.38 -30.11
N GLY A 522 -10.06 -16.75 -30.16
CA GLY A 522 -8.82 -17.32 -30.67
C GLY A 522 -7.89 -17.77 -29.53
N ARG A 523 -6.64 -18.05 -29.89
CA ARG A 523 -5.59 -18.47 -28.94
C ARG A 523 -5.16 -17.38 -27.95
N SER A 524 -5.46 -16.11 -28.25
CA SER A 524 -5.11 -14.94 -27.45
C SER A 524 -6.30 -14.35 -26.70
N PHE A 525 -7.36 -15.12 -26.50
CA PHE A 525 -8.55 -14.62 -25.81
C PHE A 525 -8.25 -14.22 -24.37
N GLY A 526 -8.50 -12.95 -24.04
CA GLY A 526 -8.08 -12.34 -22.78
C GLY A 526 -8.91 -12.69 -21.54
N ASN A 527 -9.99 -13.47 -21.67
CA ASN A 527 -10.84 -13.92 -20.56
C ASN A 527 -11.22 -12.76 -19.60
N ALA A 528 -10.83 -12.83 -18.33
CA ALA A 528 -11.10 -11.77 -17.36
C ALA A 528 -10.54 -10.42 -17.81
N ARG A 529 -9.35 -10.36 -18.43
CA ARG A 529 -8.77 -9.10 -18.94
C ARG A 529 -9.70 -8.44 -19.97
N PHE A 530 -10.33 -9.23 -20.84
CA PHE A 530 -11.32 -8.72 -21.80
C PHE A 530 -12.55 -8.14 -21.11
N VAL A 531 -13.04 -8.80 -20.06
CA VAL A 531 -14.20 -8.31 -19.29
C VAL A 531 -13.86 -7.03 -18.53
N TYR A 532 -12.69 -6.97 -17.90
CA TYR A 532 -12.23 -5.77 -17.19
C TYR A 532 -12.09 -4.57 -18.14
N ASP A 533 -11.52 -4.77 -19.33
CA ASP A 533 -11.44 -3.74 -20.39
C ASP A 533 -12.83 -3.25 -20.81
N LEU A 534 -13.79 -4.16 -20.95
CA LEU A 534 -15.16 -3.82 -21.32
C LEU A 534 -15.87 -2.97 -20.25
N ILE A 535 -15.71 -3.32 -18.96
CA ILE A 535 -16.26 -2.51 -17.84
C ILE A 535 -15.54 -1.17 -17.73
N GLU A 536 -14.23 -1.14 -17.96
CA GLU A 536 -13.45 0.09 -17.96
C GLU A 536 -13.88 1.06 -19.04
N LYS A 537 -13.99 0.61 -20.29
CA LYS A 537 -14.52 1.40 -21.41
C LYS A 537 -15.93 1.90 -21.12
N SER A 538 -16.77 1.06 -20.51
CA SER A 538 -18.13 1.46 -20.08
C SER A 538 -18.09 2.59 -19.04
N LYS A 539 -17.17 2.52 -18.06
CA LYS A 539 -16.98 3.56 -17.04
C LYS A 539 -16.41 4.85 -17.63
N ILE A 540 -15.48 4.77 -18.59
CA ILE A 540 -14.97 5.94 -19.32
C ILE A 540 -16.12 6.63 -20.05
N ASN A 541 -16.96 5.87 -20.76
CA ASN A 541 -18.11 6.43 -21.48
C ASN A 541 -19.15 7.04 -20.53
N LEU A 542 -19.38 6.44 -19.36
CA LEU A 542 -20.16 7.04 -18.27
C LEU A 542 -19.58 8.40 -17.85
N GLY A 543 -18.27 8.48 -17.61
CA GLY A 543 -17.59 9.71 -17.26
C GLY A 543 -17.74 10.80 -18.32
N LEU A 544 -17.49 10.46 -19.59
CA LEU A 544 -17.68 11.38 -20.72
C LEU A 544 -19.12 11.91 -20.79
N ARG A 545 -20.11 11.00 -20.67
CA ARG A 545 -21.52 11.37 -20.66
C ARG A 545 -21.87 12.33 -19.50
N ILE A 546 -21.38 12.06 -18.29
CA ILE A 546 -21.63 12.93 -17.12
C ILE A 546 -21.00 14.31 -17.34
N MET A 547 -19.80 14.37 -17.91
CA MET A 547 -19.10 15.64 -18.14
C MET A 547 -19.78 16.54 -19.19
N GLU A 548 -20.54 15.95 -20.11
CA GLU A 548 -21.38 16.67 -21.08
C GLU A 548 -22.68 17.23 -20.47
N MET A 549 -23.03 16.88 -19.23
CA MET A 549 -24.23 17.38 -18.55
C MET A 549 -24.02 18.77 -17.92
N GLU A 550 -25.01 19.66 -18.09
CA GLU A 550 -24.99 21.01 -17.51
C GLU A 550 -25.09 20.99 -15.96
N ASN A 551 -25.94 20.12 -15.39
CA ASN A 551 -26.19 20.03 -13.94
C ASN A 551 -25.34 18.96 -13.22
N ARG A 552 -24.14 18.67 -13.72
CA ARG A 552 -23.30 17.58 -13.18
C ARG A 552 -22.94 17.69 -11.69
N GLN A 553 -22.97 18.90 -11.13
CA GLN A 553 -22.65 19.15 -9.71
C GLN A 553 -23.80 18.79 -8.76
N GLU A 554 -25.02 18.60 -9.29
CA GLU A 554 -26.21 18.26 -8.50
C GLU A 554 -26.50 16.74 -8.50
N LEU A 555 -25.73 15.96 -9.26
CA LEU A 555 -25.94 14.52 -9.40
C LEU A 555 -25.64 13.76 -8.10
N GLU A 556 -26.52 12.81 -7.77
CA GLU A 556 -26.33 11.96 -6.61
C GLU A 556 -25.25 10.88 -6.85
N LYS A 557 -24.68 10.35 -5.77
CA LYS A 557 -23.66 9.28 -5.84
C LYS A 557 -24.11 8.08 -6.69
N ALA A 558 -25.40 7.72 -6.63
CA ALA A 558 -25.94 6.62 -7.41
C ALA A 558 -25.90 6.89 -8.92
N GLU A 559 -26.12 8.13 -9.33
CA GLU A 559 -26.11 8.54 -10.74
C GLU A 559 -24.68 8.56 -11.30
N LEU A 560 -23.72 9.01 -10.49
CA LEU A 560 -22.29 8.98 -10.81
C LEU A 560 -21.73 7.55 -10.94
N ALA A 561 -22.41 6.57 -10.37
CA ALA A 561 -22.02 5.15 -10.41
C ALA A 561 -22.76 4.34 -11.49
N THR A 562 -23.84 4.85 -12.08
CA THR A 562 -24.75 4.03 -12.91
C THR A 562 -24.38 4.05 -14.39
N ILE A 563 -23.87 2.93 -14.90
CA ILE A 563 -23.60 2.67 -16.32
C ILE A 563 -24.91 2.32 -17.04
N GLN A 564 -25.24 3.13 -18.03
CA GLN A 564 -26.43 2.99 -18.86
C GLN A 564 -26.13 2.30 -20.19
N LEU A 565 -27.17 1.89 -20.92
CA LEU A 565 -27.01 1.18 -22.20
C LEU A 565 -26.18 1.98 -23.22
N GLN A 566 -26.39 3.30 -23.30
CA GLN A 566 -25.64 4.19 -24.20
C GLN A 566 -24.15 4.25 -23.91
N ASP A 567 -23.72 3.96 -22.67
CA ASP A 567 -22.31 3.93 -22.28
C ASP A 567 -21.63 2.66 -22.80
N VAL A 568 -22.41 1.58 -22.99
CA VAL A 568 -21.93 0.30 -23.52
C VAL A 568 -22.05 0.25 -25.05
N ASP A 569 -23.08 0.87 -25.64
CA ASP A 569 -23.31 0.84 -27.08
C ASP A 569 -22.19 1.51 -27.90
N LYS A 570 -21.45 2.44 -27.29
CA LYS A 570 -20.27 3.09 -27.89
C LYS A 570 -19.04 2.19 -27.96
N ILE A 571 -19.07 1.00 -27.34
CA ILE A 571 -17.92 0.10 -27.30
C ILE A 571 -17.92 -0.78 -28.54
N ASP A 572 -16.99 -0.53 -29.44
CA ASP A 572 -16.69 -1.45 -30.53
C ASP A 572 -15.72 -2.54 -30.06
N ILE A 573 -16.03 -3.80 -30.41
CA ILE A 573 -15.18 -4.97 -30.12
C ILE A 573 -14.32 -5.29 -31.35
N GLU A 574 -14.73 -4.82 -32.54
CA GLU A 574 -13.95 -4.99 -33.75
C GLU A 574 -12.88 -3.90 -33.77
N ASN A 575 -11.63 -4.28 -33.48
CA ASN A 575 -10.49 -3.49 -33.94
C ASN A 575 -10.50 -3.50 -35.47
N ARG A 576 -11.30 -2.62 -36.09
CA ARG A 576 -10.99 -2.14 -37.42
C ARG A 576 -9.73 -1.33 -37.24
N TYR A 577 -8.59 -1.91 -37.62
CA TYR A 577 -7.46 -1.09 -38.00
C TYR A 577 -7.95 -0.22 -39.16
N GLU A 578 -8.40 0.99 -38.86
CA GLU A 578 -8.47 2.03 -39.87
C GLU A 578 -7.03 2.26 -40.30
N LEU A 579 -6.69 1.74 -41.47
CA LEU A 579 -5.43 2.09 -42.12
C LEU A 579 -5.45 3.63 -42.25
N PRO A 580 -4.43 4.34 -41.74
CA PRO A 580 -4.41 5.78 -41.83
C PRO A 580 -4.51 6.18 -43.31
N ASP A 581 -5.37 7.16 -43.60
CA ASP A 581 -5.53 7.71 -44.94
C ASP A 581 -4.34 8.62 -45.27
N ILE A 582 -3.19 7.99 -45.52
CA ILE A 582 -1.94 8.65 -45.88
C ILE A 582 -2.01 8.94 -47.39
N PRO A 583 -2.10 10.19 -47.86
CA PRO A 583 -2.19 10.49 -49.29
C PRO A 583 -1.00 9.92 -50.06
N ILE A 584 -1.22 9.50 -51.31
CA ILE A 584 -0.13 9.03 -52.17
C ILE A 584 0.74 10.24 -52.54
N ASP A 585 2.01 10.23 -52.15
CA ASP A 585 2.99 11.17 -52.68
C ASP A 585 3.38 10.74 -54.10
N GLU A 586 2.70 11.34 -55.08
CA GLU A 586 2.87 10.99 -56.50
C GLU A 586 4.27 11.32 -57.02
N ALA A 587 4.96 12.30 -56.44
CA ALA A 587 6.32 12.66 -56.85
C ALA A 587 7.32 11.60 -56.39
N LEU A 588 7.24 11.23 -55.10
CA LEU A 588 8.15 10.25 -54.50
C LEU A 588 7.90 8.83 -55.05
N LEU A 589 6.64 8.49 -55.32
CA LEU A 589 6.27 7.22 -55.95
C LEU A 589 6.79 7.14 -57.41
N ALA A 590 6.71 8.22 -58.17
CA ALA A 590 7.24 8.25 -59.54
C ALA A 590 8.77 8.10 -59.56
N GLU A 591 9.47 8.74 -58.63
CA GLU A 591 10.92 8.61 -58.47
C GLU A 591 11.32 7.17 -58.13
N ALA A 592 10.66 6.56 -57.12
CA ALA A 592 10.91 5.19 -56.71
C ALA A 592 10.59 4.16 -57.81
N LEU A 593 9.52 4.38 -58.59
CA LEU A 593 9.18 3.50 -59.73
C LEU A 593 10.17 3.67 -60.89
N ALA A 594 10.66 4.88 -61.14
CA ALA A 594 11.70 5.11 -62.14
C ALA A 594 13.01 4.42 -61.75
N GLU A 595 13.41 4.51 -60.49
CA GLU A 595 14.57 3.80 -59.95
C GLU A 595 14.40 2.29 -60.08
N LEU A 596 13.26 1.74 -59.65
CA LEU A 596 12.93 0.31 -59.78
C LEU A 596 12.98 -0.17 -61.24
N ASN A 597 12.45 0.62 -62.18
CA ASN A 597 12.44 0.27 -63.60
C ASN A 597 13.83 0.36 -64.25
N SER A 598 14.73 1.20 -63.71
CA SER A 598 16.11 1.34 -64.17
C SER A 598 17.00 0.14 -63.81
N LEU A 599 16.62 -0.65 -62.80
CA LEU A 599 17.35 -1.86 -62.39
C LEU A 599 17.30 -2.91 -63.50
N ILE A 600 18.41 -3.59 -63.77
CA ILE A 600 18.49 -4.61 -64.83
C ILE A 600 17.88 -5.94 -64.33
N GLY A 601 16.91 -6.49 -65.07
CA GLY A 601 16.25 -7.77 -64.77
C GLY A 601 15.01 -7.66 -63.88
N MET A 602 14.59 -8.77 -63.27
CA MET A 602 13.43 -8.84 -62.35
C MET A 602 12.07 -8.42 -62.95
N GLU A 603 11.88 -8.58 -64.26
CA GLU A 603 10.69 -8.11 -64.99
C GLU A 603 9.35 -8.58 -64.39
N LYS A 604 9.29 -9.81 -63.89
CA LYS A 604 8.09 -10.34 -63.23
C LYS A 604 7.76 -9.61 -61.91
N VAL A 605 8.78 -9.24 -61.15
CA VAL A 605 8.64 -8.50 -59.88
C VAL A 605 8.25 -7.05 -60.15
N LYS A 606 8.88 -6.41 -61.16
CA LYS A 606 8.49 -5.06 -61.60
C LYS A 606 7.04 -5.01 -62.05
N SER A 607 6.58 -6.00 -62.81
CA SER A 607 5.17 -6.11 -63.23
C SER A 607 4.24 -6.21 -62.03
N GLN A 608 4.55 -7.05 -61.05
CA GLN A 608 3.74 -7.22 -59.84
C GLN A 608 3.70 -5.96 -58.97
N ILE A 609 4.81 -5.23 -58.84
CA ILE A 609 4.85 -3.98 -58.09
C ILE A 609 4.03 -2.90 -58.80
N ASN A 610 4.13 -2.79 -60.13
CA ASN A 610 3.30 -1.84 -60.90
C ASN A 610 1.80 -2.17 -60.85
N GLU A 611 1.44 -3.46 -60.90
CA GLU A 611 0.06 -3.92 -60.68
C GLU A 611 -0.43 -3.57 -59.28
N MET A 612 0.39 -3.80 -58.25
CA MET A 612 0.06 -3.48 -56.86
C MET A 612 -0.16 -1.98 -56.67
N VAL A 613 0.71 -1.13 -57.23
CA VAL A 613 0.55 0.33 -57.21
C VAL A 613 -0.75 0.75 -57.91
N SER A 614 -1.05 0.16 -59.06
CA SER A 614 -2.30 0.44 -59.80
C SER A 614 -3.54 0.02 -59.02
N LEU A 615 -3.47 -1.13 -58.34
CA LEU A 615 -4.54 -1.63 -57.46
C LEU A 615 -4.78 -0.65 -56.30
N VAL A 616 -3.71 -0.21 -55.63
CA VAL A 616 -3.79 0.72 -54.49
C VAL A 616 -4.34 2.07 -54.92
N ARG A 617 -3.98 2.57 -56.12
CA ARG A 617 -4.59 3.77 -56.70
C ARG A 617 -6.09 3.59 -56.98
N TYR A 618 -6.50 2.44 -57.53
CA TYR A 618 -7.90 2.13 -57.83
C TYR A 618 -8.76 2.03 -56.57
N TYR A 619 -8.26 1.41 -55.50
CA TYR A 619 -9.00 1.29 -54.23
C TYR A 619 -9.08 2.60 -53.43
N ARG A 620 -8.42 3.67 -53.88
CA ARG A 620 -8.45 5.00 -53.26
C ARG A 620 -9.24 6.05 -54.04
N GLN A 621 -9.65 5.77 -55.28
CA GLN A 621 -10.67 6.54 -56.02
C GLN A 621 -12.06 6.03 -55.67
#